data_AF-A0A5Q4ESI0-F1
#
_entry.id   AF-A0A5Q4ESI0-F1
#
_cell.length_a   1.000
_cell.length_b   1.000
_cell.length_c   1.000
_cell.angle_alpha   90.00
_cell.angle_beta   90.00
_cell.angle_gamma   90.00
#
_symmetry.space_group_name_H-M   'P 1'
#
loop_
_entity.id
_entity.type
_entity.pdbx_description
1 polymer ?
#
loop_
_entity_poly.entity_id
_entity_poly.type
_entity_poly.pdbx_seq_one_letter_code
_entity_poly.pdbx_strand_id
1 'polypeptide(L)'
;MPFVRSASALGVACVAVAVGASAASAATHIFRLSDHPDGNAAPPTYGLRLDNMFSAHGAGPSGITTFSFVDVLLTVNDETAMGGGIDINISGLIYGGVDTGASYGFGEGFYTVDFNYIMGVQPDGDGWKTNPVSATNSGVVTALGNADVAAGEQFFFYEKVSGGMSMRFVPDGHRLSGDNSTWVGRGWHTYDPQGGAAGGGSQDWLFVGHLVPAPAPFALCAAGLTGVMILGRRRRA
;
A
#
# COMPACT_ATOMS: atom_id res chain seq x y z
N MET A 1 39.04 -55.80 -36.18
CA MET A 1 39.73 -54.77 -35.38
C MET A 1 38.73 -53.66 -35.04
N PRO A 2 38.14 -53.65 -33.83
CA PRO A 2 37.20 -52.62 -33.43
C PRO A 2 37.95 -51.45 -32.75
N PHE A 3 37.74 -50.24 -33.28
CA PHE A 3 38.24 -49.00 -32.69
C PHE A 3 37.35 -48.60 -31.51
N VAL A 4 37.88 -48.75 -30.28
CA VAL A 4 37.27 -48.22 -29.07
C VAL A 4 37.52 -46.71 -29.03
N ARG A 5 36.48 -45.90 -29.24
CA ARG A 5 36.54 -44.44 -29.05
C ARG A 5 36.19 -44.12 -27.59
N SER A 6 37.21 -43.84 -26.80
CA SER A 6 37.06 -43.32 -25.43
C SER A 6 36.44 -41.91 -25.48
N ALA A 7 35.19 -41.80 -25.05
CA ALA A 7 34.52 -40.52 -24.85
C ALA A 7 34.94 -39.95 -23.48
N SER A 8 35.86 -38.99 -23.49
CA SER A 8 36.27 -38.25 -22.29
C SER A 8 35.12 -37.37 -21.81
N ALA A 9 34.43 -37.81 -20.75
CA ALA A 9 33.45 -37.01 -20.04
C ALA A 9 34.16 -35.90 -19.26
N LEU A 10 34.19 -34.69 -19.81
CA LEU A 10 34.64 -33.50 -19.10
C LEU A 10 33.54 -33.12 -18.07
N GLY A 11 33.65 -33.69 -16.87
CA GLY A 11 32.84 -33.31 -15.72
C GLY A 11 33.24 -31.92 -15.25
N VAL A 12 32.53 -30.89 -15.70
CA VAL A 12 32.64 -29.55 -15.12
C VAL A 12 31.92 -29.59 -13.77
N ALA A 13 32.65 -29.92 -12.71
CA ALA A 13 32.21 -29.72 -11.35
C ALA A 13 32.23 -28.20 -11.09
N CYS A 14 31.11 -27.52 -11.37
CA CYS A 14 30.87 -26.17 -10.87
C CYS A 14 30.73 -26.25 -9.35
N VAL A 15 31.85 -26.22 -8.64
CA VAL A 15 31.88 -25.88 -7.22
C VAL A 15 31.51 -24.41 -7.14
N ALA A 16 30.21 -24.14 -6.99
CA ALA A 16 29.73 -22.82 -6.65
C ALA A 16 30.18 -22.53 -5.21
N VAL A 17 31.36 -21.92 -5.07
CA VAL A 17 31.78 -21.32 -3.81
C VAL A 17 30.85 -20.13 -3.61
N ALA A 18 29.73 -20.36 -2.92
CA ALA A 18 28.85 -19.30 -2.45
C ALA A 18 29.59 -18.55 -1.34
N VAL A 19 30.42 -17.60 -1.73
CA VAL A 19 30.95 -16.61 -0.80
C VAL A 19 29.74 -15.82 -0.31
N GLY A 20 29.32 -16.08 0.93
CA GLY A 20 28.15 -15.45 1.55
C GLY A 20 28.38 -13.97 1.80
N ALA A 21 28.35 -13.16 0.74
CA ALA A 21 28.17 -11.73 0.88
C ALA A 21 26.73 -11.51 1.35
N SER A 22 26.55 -11.30 2.66
CA SER A 22 25.29 -10.77 3.19
C SER A 22 25.24 -9.29 2.81
N ALA A 23 24.74 -9.00 1.60
CA ALA A 23 24.36 -7.65 1.26
C ALA A 23 23.20 -7.25 2.17
N ALA A 24 23.33 -6.12 2.87
CA ALA A 24 22.17 -5.48 3.46
C ALA A 24 21.16 -5.23 2.33
N SER A 25 19.96 -5.79 2.44
CA SER A 25 18.91 -5.65 1.44
C SER A 25 17.80 -4.78 1.99
N ALA A 26 17.28 -3.86 1.17
CA ALA A 26 15.97 -3.27 1.40
C ALA A 26 14.93 -4.39 1.55
N ALA A 27 14.04 -4.25 2.52
CA ALA A 27 12.86 -5.09 2.63
C ALA A 27 11.67 -4.34 2.02
N THR A 28 10.94 -5.01 1.12
CA THR A 28 9.68 -4.48 0.59
C THR A 28 8.54 -5.39 1.06
N HIS A 29 7.56 -4.79 1.72
CA HIS A 29 6.33 -5.46 2.15
C HIS A 29 5.16 -4.90 1.36
N ILE A 30 4.32 -5.76 0.80
CA ILE A 30 3.14 -5.36 0.02
C ILE A 30 1.91 -5.96 0.68
N PHE A 31 0.89 -5.15 0.93
CA PHE A 31 -0.37 -5.58 1.50
C PHE A 31 -1.51 -5.17 0.57
N ARG A 32 -2.45 -6.08 0.32
CA ARG A 32 -3.74 -5.72 -0.26
C ARG A 32 -4.66 -5.24 0.84
N LEU A 33 -5.27 -4.08 0.65
CA LEU A 33 -6.12 -3.47 1.64
C LEU A 33 -7.60 -3.78 1.37
N SER A 34 -8.37 -3.87 2.45
CA SER A 34 -9.83 -3.95 2.43
C SER A 34 -10.40 -3.03 3.51
N ASP A 35 -11.66 -2.61 3.34
CA ASP A 35 -12.37 -1.85 4.37
C ASP A 35 -12.34 -2.58 5.71
N HIS A 36 -12.30 -1.81 6.80
CA HIS A 36 -12.44 -2.39 8.12
C HIS A 36 -13.91 -2.76 8.40
N PRO A 37 -14.22 -3.93 9.00
CA PRO A 37 -15.59 -4.33 9.36
C PRO A 37 -16.33 -3.28 10.21
N ASP A 38 -15.67 -2.68 11.20
CA ASP A 38 -16.22 -1.58 12.01
C ASP A 38 -16.40 -0.26 11.24
N GLY A 39 -15.88 -0.13 10.02
CA GLY A 39 -16.23 0.98 9.14
C GLY A 39 -17.75 1.06 8.90
N ASN A 40 -18.44 -0.07 9.00
CA ASN A 40 -19.90 -0.16 8.87
C ASN A 40 -20.68 0.40 10.08
N ALA A 41 -20.01 0.84 11.16
CA ALA A 41 -20.70 1.52 12.26
C ALA A 41 -21.35 2.85 11.81
N ALA A 42 -20.91 3.38 10.66
CA ALA A 42 -21.61 4.39 9.87
C ALA A 42 -21.65 3.90 8.40
N PRO A 43 -22.66 3.11 8.01
CA PRO A 43 -22.77 2.57 6.65
C PRO A 43 -22.81 3.71 5.63
N PRO A 44 -22.10 3.60 4.47
CA PRO A 44 -21.39 2.43 3.96
C PRO A 44 -20.01 2.17 4.58
N THR A 45 -19.52 0.93 4.48
CA THR A 45 -18.15 0.58 4.88
C THR A 45 -17.13 1.46 4.15
N TYR A 46 -16.03 1.77 4.84
CA TYR A 46 -14.99 2.62 4.28
C TYR A 46 -13.60 2.17 4.70
N GLY A 47 -12.62 2.42 3.82
CA GLY A 47 -11.19 2.39 4.11
C GLY A 47 -10.63 3.79 4.34
N LEU A 48 -11.24 4.80 3.71
CA LEU A 48 -10.90 6.22 3.79
C LEU A 48 -12.13 7.07 4.05
N ARG A 49 -12.02 8.01 4.98
CA ARG A 49 -13.02 9.04 5.25
C ARG A 49 -12.41 10.43 5.18
N LEU A 50 -13.06 11.34 4.46
CA LEU A 50 -12.65 12.73 4.23
C LEU A 50 -13.87 13.67 4.36
N ASP A 51 -14.37 13.88 5.57
CA ASP A 51 -15.58 14.70 5.76
C ASP A 51 -15.46 16.08 5.09
N ASN A 52 -16.55 16.50 4.48
CA ASN A 52 -16.71 17.80 3.80
C ASN A 52 -15.79 18.04 2.60
N MET A 53 -15.13 17.00 2.07
CA MET A 53 -14.20 17.09 0.94
C MET A 53 -14.75 17.93 -0.21
N PHE A 54 -15.94 17.58 -0.74
CA PHE A 54 -16.51 18.29 -1.90
C PHE A 54 -16.88 19.74 -1.62
N SER A 55 -17.45 20.05 -0.45
CA SER A 55 -17.77 21.43 -0.08
C SER A 55 -16.55 22.30 0.14
N ALA A 56 -15.52 21.77 0.80
CA ALA A 56 -14.28 22.50 1.01
C ALA A 56 -13.53 22.71 -0.31
N HIS A 57 -13.67 21.78 -1.26
CA HIS A 57 -13.19 21.95 -2.64
C HIS A 57 -13.99 22.97 -3.46
N GLY A 58 -15.16 23.41 -2.99
CA GLY A 58 -16.08 24.27 -3.75
C GLY A 58 -16.80 23.55 -4.90
N ALA A 59 -16.81 22.22 -4.89
CA ALA A 59 -17.40 21.40 -5.95
C ALA A 59 -18.76 20.79 -5.58
N GLY A 60 -19.16 20.76 -4.31
CA GLY A 60 -20.38 20.05 -3.90
C GLY A 60 -20.90 20.39 -2.50
N PRO A 61 -21.86 19.61 -1.98
CA PRO A 61 -22.43 19.81 -0.65
C PRO A 61 -21.45 19.40 0.46
N SER A 62 -21.74 19.88 1.66
CA SER A 62 -21.12 19.40 2.90
C SER A 62 -21.72 18.04 3.28
N GLY A 63 -20.95 17.19 3.92
CA GLY A 63 -21.38 15.84 4.31
C GLY A 63 -20.22 14.92 4.70
N ILE A 64 -20.58 13.77 5.24
CA ILE A 64 -19.63 12.67 5.46
C ILE A 64 -19.24 12.15 4.08
N THR A 65 -17.95 12.12 3.76
CA THR A 65 -17.48 11.57 2.48
C THR A 65 -16.60 10.38 2.78
N THR A 66 -16.98 9.21 2.24
CA THR A 66 -16.28 7.96 2.50
C THR A 66 -15.98 7.23 1.20
N PHE A 67 -14.92 6.43 1.24
CA PHE A 67 -14.49 5.61 0.12
C PHE A 67 -14.16 4.18 0.58
N SER A 68 -14.74 3.23 -0.12
CA SER A 68 -14.47 1.81 -0.01
C SER A 68 -13.27 1.42 -0.90
N PHE A 69 -12.43 0.53 -0.41
CA PHE A 69 -11.26 0.02 -1.14
C PHE A 69 -11.68 -1.08 -2.11
N VAL A 70 -11.39 -0.85 -3.40
CA VAL A 70 -11.70 -1.80 -4.48
C VAL A 70 -10.47 -2.63 -4.84
N ASP A 71 -9.35 -1.95 -5.11
CA ASP A 71 -8.05 -2.58 -5.35
C ASP A 71 -6.96 -1.61 -4.90
N VAL A 72 -6.73 -1.59 -3.58
CA VAL A 72 -5.75 -0.71 -2.93
C VAL A 72 -4.61 -1.56 -2.39
N LEU A 73 -3.39 -1.11 -2.62
CA LEU A 73 -2.18 -1.68 -2.07
C LEU A 73 -1.53 -0.72 -1.08
N LEU A 74 -0.94 -1.28 -0.03
CA LEU A 74 0.03 -0.61 0.82
C LEU A 74 1.40 -1.23 0.56
N THR A 75 2.36 -0.41 0.18
CA THR A 75 3.76 -0.82 0.01
C THR A 75 4.61 -0.16 1.08
N VAL A 76 5.35 -0.96 1.84
CA VAL A 76 6.38 -0.48 2.76
C VAL A 76 7.74 -0.78 2.15
N ASN A 77 8.56 0.25 1.98
CA ASN A 77 9.98 0.12 1.65
C ASN A 77 10.78 0.42 2.92
N ASP A 78 11.44 -0.59 3.46
CA ASP A 78 12.31 -0.47 4.64
C ASP A 78 13.78 -0.60 4.20
N GLU A 79 14.47 0.53 4.16
CA GLU A 79 15.88 0.63 3.80
C GLU A 79 16.79 0.80 5.03
N THR A 80 16.27 0.60 6.24
CA THR A 80 17.03 0.87 7.48
C THR A 80 18.30 0.04 7.60
N ALA A 81 18.29 -1.20 7.09
CA ALA A 81 19.47 -2.07 7.03
C ALA A 81 20.61 -1.48 6.18
N MET A 82 20.30 -0.57 5.25
CA MET A 82 21.24 0.12 4.37
C MET A 82 21.56 1.55 4.85
N GLY A 83 21.05 1.96 6.01
CA GLY A 83 21.14 3.34 6.51
C GLY A 83 20.13 4.31 5.88
N GLY A 84 19.15 3.79 5.12
CA GLY A 84 18.03 4.55 4.59
C GLY A 84 16.87 4.69 5.59
N GLY A 85 15.74 5.22 5.11
CA GLY A 85 14.51 5.41 5.87
C GLY A 85 13.51 4.26 5.69
N ILE A 86 12.30 4.50 6.20
CA ILE A 86 11.12 3.68 5.88
C ILE A 86 10.12 4.59 5.17
N ASP A 87 9.61 4.15 4.04
CA ASP A 87 8.55 4.83 3.30
C ASP A 87 7.32 3.92 3.20
N ILE A 88 6.13 4.51 3.29
CA ILE A 88 4.86 3.79 3.08
C ILE A 88 4.07 4.50 1.99
N ASN A 89 3.70 3.77 0.95
CA ASN A 89 2.78 4.24 -0.09
C ASN A 89 1.45 3.47 0.03
N ILE A 90 0.33 4.19 0.02
CA ILE A 90 -1.02 3.62 -0.12
C ILE A 90 -1.57 4.10 -1.45
N SER A 91 -1.80 3.20 -2.39
CA SER A 91 -2.30 3.57 -3.71
C SER A 91 -3.22 2.52 -4.32
N GLY A 92 -4.15 2.98 -5.16
CA GLY A 92 -5.03 2.10 -5.92
C GLY A 92 -6.41 2.68 -6.21
N LEU A 93 -7.36 1.80 -6.49
CA LEU A 93 -8.73 2.14 -6.86
C LEU A 93 -9.65 2.12 -5.64
N ILE A 94 -10.42 3.19 -5.47
CA ILE A 94 -11.47 3.32 -4.45
C ILE A 94 -12.81 3.69 -5.10
N TYR A 95 -13.90 3.42 -4.39
CA TYR A 95 -15.25 3.80 -4.80
C TYR A 95 -15.95 4.51 -3.64
N GLY A 96 -16.57 5.65 -3.89
CA GLY A 96 -17.19 6.40 -2.81
C GLY A 96 -17.83 7.71 -3.26
N GLY A 97 -18.22 8.52 -2.28
CA GLY A 97 -18.94 9.78 -2.45
C GLY A 97 -19.45 10.28 -1.10
N VAL A 98 -20.41 11.22 -1.13
CA VAL A 98 -21.10 11.66 0.10
C VAL A 98 -21.99 10.52 0.62
N ASP A 99 -21.74 10.10 1.84
CA ASP A 99 -22.52 9.09 2.55
C ASP A 99 -23.94 9.60 2.87
N THR A 100 -24.96 8.82 2.48
CA THR A 100 -26.38 9.09 2.78
C THR A 100 -26.99 8.11 3.80
N GLY A 101 -26.17 7.31 4.48
CA GLY A 101 -26.50 6.33 5.52
C GLY A 101 -26.79 4.91 5.01
N ALA A 102 -26.92 4.72 3.69
CA ALA A 102 -27.17 3.42 3.07
C ALA A 102 -26.53 3.27 1.68
N SER A 103 -26.11 4.37 1.08
CA SER A 103 -25.52 4.45 -0.26
C SER A 103 -24.66 5.71 -0.33
N TYR A 104 -24.11 5.98 -1.52
CA TYR A 104 -23.49 7.26 -1.82
C TYR A 104 -24.48 8.18 -2.55
N GLY A 105 -24.29 9.49 -2.37
CA GLY A 105 -25.01 10.56 -3.03
C GLY A 105 -24.07 11.36 -3.92
N PHE A 106 -23.93 12.65 -3.65
CA PHE A 106 -23.06 13.53 -4.45
C PHE A 106 -21.64 12.97 -4.57
N GLY A 107 -21.09 13.00 -5.78
CA GLY A 107 -19.74 12.54 -6.06
C GLY A 107 -19.61 11.02 -5.99
N GLU A 108 -20.71 10.27 -6.07
CA GLU A 108 -20.63 8.81 -6.17
C GLU A 108 -19.86 8.40 -7.44
N GLY A 109 -18.78 7.64 -7.27
CA GLY A 109 -18.06 7.04 -8.38
C GLY A 109 -16.71 6.45 -8.01
N PHE A 110 -15.94 6.11 -9.05
CA PHE A 110 -14.58 5.61 -8.90
C PHE A 110 -13.55 6.75 -8.84
N TYR A 111 -12.58 6.55 -7.96
CA TYR A 111 -11.45 7.43 -7.75
C TYR A 111 -10.18 6.60 -7.64
N THR A 112 -9.04 7.24 -7.89
CA THR A 112 -7.74 6.68 -7.50
C THR A 112 -7.24 7.41 -6.27
N VAL A 113 -6.50 6.69 -5.43
CA VAL A 113 -5.78 7.26 -4.28
C VAL A 113 -4.29 7.00 -4.45
N ASP A 114 -3.48 7.97 -4.05
CA ASP A 114 -2.04 7.85 -3.90
C ASP A 114 -1.59 8.71 -2.72
N PHE A 115 -1.16 8.08 -1.63
CA PHE A 115 -0.71 8.74 -0.41
C PHE A 115 0.65 8.20 0.03
N ASN A 116 1.55 9.12 0.36
CA ASN A 116 2.93 8.82 0.72
C ASN A 116 3.24 9.28 2.15
N TYR A 117 3.75 8.36 2.95
CA TYR A 117 4.42 8.63 4.21
C TYR A 117 5.92 8.46 4.01
N ILE A 118 6.63 9.59 3.96
CA ILE A 118 8.08 9.68 3.71
C ILE A 118 8.86 10.32 4.87
N MET A 119 8.14 10.84 5.87
CA MET A 119 8.71 11.50 7.05
C MET A 119 8.22 10.83 8.33
N GLY A 120 9.14 10.57 9.27
CA GLY A 120 8.78 10.10 10.61
C GLY A 120 8.18 8.69 10.67
N VAL A 121 8.24 7.92 9.59
CA VAL A 121 7.87 6.49 9.64
C VAL A 121 8.92 5.74 10.45
N GLN A 122 8.47 4.95 11.41
CA GLN A 122 9.34 4.14 12.25
C GLN A 122 8.68 2.80 12.59
N PRO A 123 9.46 1.77 12.97
CA PRO A 123 8.92 0.51 13.45
C PRO A 123 8.03 0.68 14.69
N ASP A 124 7.00 -0.15 14.80
CA ASP A 124 6.10 -0.25 15.95
C ASP A 124 5.72 -1.71 16.19
N GLY A 125 6.56 -2.42 16.96
CA GLY A 125 6.44 -3.88 17.08
C GLY A 125 6.68 -4.54 15.74
N ASP A 126 5.73 -5.36 15.29
CA ASP A 126 5.80 -6.04 13.99
C ASP A 126 5.31 -5.16 12.83
N GLY A 127 4.88 -3.92 13.08
CA GLY A 127 4.39 -3.02 12.04
C GLY A 127 5.06 -1.64 12.09
N TRP A 128 4.30 -0.61 11.70
CA TRP A 128 4.84 0.73 11.50
C TRP A 128 3.89 1.81 12.01
N LYS A 129 4.45 2.98 12.32
CA LYS A 129 3.70 4.19 12.66
C LYS A 129 4.45 5.44 12.20
N THR A 130 3.74 6.56 12.12
CA THR A 130 4.35 7.88 11.94
C THR A 130 4.51 8.61 13.27
N ASN A 131 5.74 9.03 13.58
CA ASN A 131 6.06 9.98 14.64
C ASN A 131 7.53 10.46 14.52
N PRO A 132 7.81 11.78 14.41
CA PRO A 132 6.84 12.89 14.48
C PRO A 132 5.92 12.92 13.25
N VAL A 133 4.75 13.52 13.42
CA VAL A 133 3.82 13.80 12.30
C VAL A 133 4.36 14.94 11.43
N SER A 134 4.05 14.91 10.14
CA SER A 134 4.52 15.87 9.13
C SER A 134 3.51 16.05 8.00
N ALA A 135 3.19 17.30 7.65
CA ALA A 135 2.37 17.61 6.46
C ALA A 135 3.07 17.25 5.14
N THR A 136 4.36 16.91 5.19
CA THR A 136 5.08 16.37 4.02
C THR A 136 4.51 15.00 3.63
N ASN A 137 4.00 14.25 4.61
CA ASN A 137 3.24 13.03 4.35
C ASN A 137 1.88 13.43 3.79
N SER A 138 1.66 13.15 2.51
CA SER A 138 0.54 13.69 1.76
C SER A 138 0.14 12.79 0.61
N GLY A 139 -1.03 13.06 0.07
CA GLY A 139 -1.58 12.32 -1.04
C GLY A 139 -2.69 13.04 -1.77
N VAL A 140 -3.24 12.35 -2.74
CA VAL A 140 -4.28 12.85 -3.62
C VAL A 140 -5.32 11.76 -3.88
N VAL A 141 -6.58 12.17 -3.85
CA VAL A 141 -7.68 11.42 -4.45
C VAL A 141 -7.97 12.04 -5.82
N THR A 142 -7.93 11.25 -6.89
CA THR A 142 -8.21 11.73 -8.25
C THR A 142 -9.48 11.08 -8.80
N ALA A 143 -10.46 11.90 -9.19
CA ALA A 143 -11.70 11.43 -9.78
C ALA A 143 -11.47 10.80 -11.16
N LEU A 144 -12.07 9.64 -11.41
CA LEU A 144 -12.09 9.04 -12.75
C LEU A 144 -13.24 9.56 -13.63
N GLY A 145 -14.00 10.53 -13.10
CA GLY A 145 -15.18 11.13 -13.72
C GLY A 145 -16.47 10.43 -13.31
N ASN A 146 -17.45 11.22 -12.88
CA ASN A 146 -18.82 10.78 -12.61
C ASN A 146 -19.82 11.90 -12.96
N ALA A 147 -21.07 11.78 -12.53
CA ALA A 147 -22.13 12.75 -12.84
C ALA A 147 -21.88 14.13 -12.21
N ASP A 148 -21.16 14.19 -11.09
CA ASP A 148 -21.01 15.38 -10.25
C ASP A 148 -19.58 15.97 -10.31
N VAL A 149 -18.58 15.13 -10.58
CA VAL A 149 -17.16 15.45 -10.51
C VAL A 149 -16.49 15.09 -11.82
N ALA A 150 -15.81 16.07 -12.42
CA ALA A 150 -15.09 15.88 -13.67
C ALA A 150 -13.93 14.88 -13.53
N ALA A 151 -13.62 14.16 -14.60
CA ALA A 151 -12.45 13.29 -14.63
C ALA A 151 -11.15 14.12 -14.49
N GLY A 152 -10.24 13.64 -13.65
CA GLY A 152 -8.98 14.33 -13.34
C GLY A 152 -9.08 15.37 -12.23
N GLU A 153 -10.26 15.59 -11.64
CA GLU A 153 -10.38 16.46 -10.46
C GLU A 153 -9.58 15.86 -9.28
N GLN A 154 -8.81 16.69 -8.59
CA GLN A 154 -7.86 16.26 -7.56
C GLN A 154 -8.20 16.85 -6.18
N PHE A 155 -8.23 15.98 -5.18
CA PHE A 155 -8.47 16.32 -3.79
C PHE A 155 -7.23 15.99 -2.97
N PHE A 156 -6.44 17.01 -2.65
CA PHE A 156 -5.20 16.86 -1.89
C PHE A 156 -5.47 16.81 -0.39
N PHE A 157 -4.77 15.93 0.30
CA PHE A 157 -4.84 15.79 1.75
C PHE A 157 -3.48 15.38 2.30
N TYR A 158 -3.27 15.64 3.59
CA TYR A 158 -2.00 15.37 4.26
C TYR A 158 -2.22 14.77 5.65
N GLU A 159 -1.15 14.26 6.23
CA GLU A 159 -1.15 13.72 7.58
C GLU A 159 -1.54 14.79 8.60
N LYS A 160 -2.35 14.40 9.60
CA LYS A 160 -2.73 15.33 10.65
C LYS A 160 -1.50 15.75 11.47
N VAL A 161 -1.15 17.04 11.41
CA VAL A 161 0.07 17.61 12.02
C VAL A 161 -0.05 17.99 13.50
N SER A 162 -1.24 17.89 14.10
CA SER A 162 -1.42 18.18 15.53
C SER A 162 -2.50 17.29 16.14
N GLY A 163 -2.29 16.81 17.36
CA GLY A 163 -3.29 16.06 18.13
C GLY A 163 -3.61 14.67 17.58
N GLY A 164 -2.96 13.65 18.16
CA GLY A 164 -3.21 12.24 17.88
C GLY A 164 -2.10 11.57 17.06
N MET A 165 -2.38 10.34 16.63
CA MET A 165 -1.50 9.51 15.81
C MET A 165 -2.01 9.54 14.38
N SER A 166 -1.18 9.95 13.43
CA SER A 166 -1.64 10.12 12.04
C SER A 166 -1.59 8.83 11.22
N MET A 167 -0.69 7.90 11.53
CA MET A 167 -0.70 6.57 10.92
C MET A 167 -0.14 5.54 11.88
N ARG A 168 -0.82 4.39 11.96
CA ARG A 168 -0.32 3.16 12.55
C ARG A 168 -0.89 1.96 11.80
N PHE A 169 -0.02 1.05 11.44
CA PHE A 169 -0.34 -0.19 10.72
C PHE A 169 0.41 -1.34 11.37
N VAL A 170 -0.31 -2.15 12.15
CA VAL A 170 0.26 -3.21 12.98
C VAL A 170 -0.67 -4.44 12.99
N PRO A 171 -0.14 -5.66 13.21
CA PRO A 171 -0.94 -6.87 13.35
C PRO A 171 -1.49 -6.99 14.77
N ASP A 172 -2.41 -6.09 15.15
CA ASP A 172 -3.02 -6.06 16.49
C ASP A 172 -4.52 -6.34 16.49
N GLY A 173 -5.11 -6.58 15.31
CA GLY A 173 -6.55 -6.78 15.13
C GLY A 173 -7.39 -5.71 15.83
N HIS A 174 -6.92 -4.46 15.82
CA HIS A 174 -7.60 -3.36 16.46
C HIS A 174 -9.08 -3.30 16.08
N ARG A 175 -9.98 -3.46 17.06
CA ARG A 175 -11.45 -3.51 16.91
C ARG A 175 -12.00 -4.74 16.18
N LEU A 176 -11.20 -5.78 16.01
CA LEU A 176 -11.63 -7.08 15.53
C LEU A 176 -11.73 -8.02 16.74
N SER A 177 -12.93 -8.17 17.30
CA SER A 177 -13.13 -8.97 18.51
C SER A 177 -12.64 -10.41 18.30
N GLY A 178 -11.65 -10.83 19.11
CA GLY A 178 -11.10 -12.19 19.08
C GLY A 178 -10.00 -12.43 18.05
N ASP A 179 -9.60 -11.42 17.29
CA ASP A 179 -8.46 -11.48 16.36
C ASP A 179 -7.41 -10.46 16.80
N ASN A 180 -6.19 -10.93 17.08
CA ASN A 180 -5.06 -10.09 17.49
C ASN A 180 -3.89 -10.21 16.49
N SER A 181 -4.14 -10.73 15.29
CA SER A 181 -3.12 -11.06 14.30
C SER A 181 -3.35 -10.37 12.96
N THR A 182 -4.58 -9.96 12.69
CA THR A 182 -4.91 -9.19 11.50
C THR A 182 -4.23 -7.83 11.52
N TRP A 183 -3.61 -7.50 10.39
CA TRP A 183 -3.01 -6.19 10.16
C TRP A 183 -4.10 -5.13 10.04
N VAL A 184 -4.09 -4.15 10.94
CA VAL A 184 -5.05 -3.05 10.94
C VAL A 184 -4.32 -1.73 10.78
N GLY A 185 -4.73 -0.98 9.76
CA GLY A 185 -4.28 0.37 9.50
C GLY A 185 -5.29 1.38 10.01
N ARG A 186 -4.79 2.40 10.71
CA ARG A 186 -5.60 3.48 11.25
C ARG A 186 -4.80 4.76 11.38
N GLY A 187 -5.49 5.88 11.33
CA GLY A 187 -4.84 7.16 11.56
C GLY A 187 -5.68 8.33 11.08
N TRP A 188 -5.20 9.54 11.31
CA TRP A 188 -5.93 10.78 11.03
C TRP A 188 -5.25 11.61 9.94
N HIS A 189 -6.06 12.22 9.10
CA HIS A 189 -5.61 13.13 8.04
C HIS A 189 -6.17 14.54 8.25
N THR A 190 -5.66 15.43 7.43
CA THR A 190 -6.18 16.76 7.19
C THR A 190 -6.35 16.96 5.69
N TYR A 191 -7.59 17.11 5.26
CA TYR A 191 -8.03 17.64 4.00
C TYR A 191 -8.22 19.14 4.20
N ASP A 192 -7.49 19.88 3.38
CA ASP A 192 -7.47 21.32 3.39
C ASP A 192 -7.06 21.82 2.00
N PRO A 193 -8.04 22.12 1.14
CA PRO A 193 -7.79 22.51 -0.23
C PRO A 193 -7.20 23.92 -0.37
N GLN A 194 -7.13 24.73 0.71
CA GLN A 194 -6.63 26.11 0.66
C GLN A 194 -5.48 26.43 1.63
N GLY A 195 -4.95 25.45 2.36
CA GLY A 195 -3.92 25.71 3.40
C GLY A 195 -4.48 26.37 4.67
N GLY A 196 -5.81 26.32 4.89
CA GLY A 196 -6.52 26.81 6.07
C GLY A 196 -6.75 25.78 7.18
N ALA A 197 -7.82 25.98 7.96
CA ALA A 197 -8.20 25.01 9.00
C ALA A 197 -8.79 23.76 8.34
N ALA A 198 -8.42 22.57 8.83
CA ALA A 198 -8.95 21.28 8.40
C ALA A 198 -10.46 21.37 8.14
N GLY A 199 -10.91 20.92 6.96
CA GLY A 199 -12.34 20.80 6.67
C GLY A 199 -13.00 20.09 7.85
N GLY A 200 -13.88 20.77 8.58
CA GLY A 200 -14.38 20.24 9.87
C GLY A 200 -14.93 18.82 9.71
N GLY A 201 -14.89 18.01 10.77
CA GLY A 201 -15.38 16.63 10.74
C GLY A 201 -14.27 15.60 10.98
N SER A 202 -14.60 14.33 10.74
CA SER A 202 -13.67 13.21 10.89
C SER A 202 -12.94 12.93 9.58
N GLN A 203 -11.65 12.63 9.68
CA GLN A 203 -10.81 12.39 8.53
C GLN A 203 -9.78 11.33 8.89
N ASP A 204 -9.98 10.11 8.43
CA ASP A 204 -9.27 8.94 8.93
C ASP A 204 -9.11 7.85 7.89
N TRP A 205 -8.01 7.10 8.05
CA TRP A 205 -7.88 5.75 7.54
C TRP A 205 -8.47 4.78 8.56
N LEU A 206 -9.18 3.76 8.07
CA LEU A 206 -9.52 2.60 8.87
C LEU A 206 -9.67 1.37 7.97
N PHE A 207 -8.66 0.49 7.96
CA PHE A 207 -8.61 -0.63 7.01
C PHE A 207 -7.94 -1.87 7.58
N VAL A 208 -8.13 -2.99 6.89
CA VAL A 208 -7.43 -4.26 7.11
C VAL A 208 -6.44 -4.50 5.99
N GLY A 209 -5.24 -5.00 6.31
CA GLY A 209 -4.21 -5.38 5.35
C GLY A 209 -4.01 -6.89 5.26
N HIS A 210 -3.81 -7.38 4.03
CA HIS A 210 -3.51 -8.77 3.74
C HIS A 210 -2.15 -8.85 3.05
N LEU A 211 -1.16 -9.45 3.72
CA LEU A 211 0.19 -9.56 3.18
C LEU A 211 0.17 -10.32 1.83
N VAL A 212 0.73 -9.69 0.80
CA VAL A 212 0.97 -10.31 -0.51
C VAL A 212 2.30 -11.04 -0.43
N PRO A 213 2.32 -12.39 -0.52
CA PRO A 213 3.56 -13.14 -0.40
C PRO A 213 4.56 -12.74 -1.49
N ALA A 214 5.81 -12.48 -1.10
CA ALA A 214 6.88 -12.28 -2.05
C ALA A 214 7.03 -13.53 -2.94
N PRO A 215 7.40 -13.38 -4.24
CA PRO A 215 7.72 -14.53 -5.08
C PRO A 215 8.77 -15.39 -4.40
N ALA A 216 8.49 -16.68 -4.20
CA ALA A 216 9.42 -17.58 -3.53
C ALA A 216 10.76 -17.57 -4.29
N PRO A 217 11.91 -17.35 -3.62
CA PRO A 217 13.22 -17.30 -4.26
C PRO A 217 13.51 -18.54 -5.12
N PHE A 218 13.01 -19.70 -4.72
CA PHE A 218 13.12 -20.95 -5.47
C PHE A 218 12.45 -20.89 -6.86
N ALA A 219 11.34 -20.17 -7.01
CA ALA A 219 10.69 -20.00 -8.30
C ALA A 219 11.59 -19.21 -9.27
N LEU A 220 12.26 -18.16 -8.77
CA LEU A 220 13.21 -17.36 -9.55
C LEU A 220 14.46 -18.16 -9.90
N CYS A 221 15.02 -18.92 -8.94
CA CYS A 221 16.15 -19.80 -9.21
C CYS A 221 15.82 -20.88 -10.25
N ALA A 222 14.64 -21.51 -10.14
CA ALA A 222 14.19 -22.52 -11.09
C ALA A 222 14.01 -21.95 -12.50
N ALA A 223 13.42 -20.75 -12.63
CA ALA A 223 13.29 -20.06 -13.90
C ALA A 223 14.66 -19.73 -14.52
N GLY A 224 15.58 -19.19 -13.70
CA GLY A 224 16.95 -18.88 -14.13
C GLY A 224 17.71 -20.11 -14.64
N LEU A 225 17.68 -21.21 -13.87
CA LEU A 225 18.33 -22.47 -14.26
C LEU A 225 17.73 -23.04 -15.56
N THR A 226 16.42 -22.98 -15.72
CA THR A 226 15.74 -23.46 -16.94
C THR A 226 16.16 -22.64 -18.17
N GLY A 227 16.27 -21.31 -18.03
CA GLY A 227 16.76 -20.44 -19.10
C GLY A 227 18.20 -20.79 -19.54
N VAL A 228 19.10 -21.02 -18.58
CA VAL A 228 20.48 -21.43 -18.87
C VAL A 228 20.53 -22.79 -19.58
N MET A 229 19.70 -23.76 -19.17
CA MET A 229 19.65 -25.07 -19.84
C MET A 229 19.16 -24.97 -21.29
N ILE A 230 18.15 -24.14 -21.57
CA ILE A 230 17.62 -23.94 -22.93
C ILE A 230 18.68 -23.26 -23.82
N LEU A 231 19.33 -22.21 -23.32
CA LEU A 231 20.38 -21.51 -24.06
C LEU A 231 21.62 -22.41 -24.30
N GLY A 232 21.97 -23.25 -23.33
CA GLY A 232 23.07 -24.20 -23.43
C GLY A 232 22.84 -25.29 -24.49
N ARG A 233 21.59 -25.75 -24.65
CA ARG A 233 21.22 -26.72 -25.70
C ARG A 233 21.32 -26.13 -27.10
N ARG A 234 20.93 -24.87 -27.29
CA ARG A 234 20.99 -24.19 -28.60
C ARG A 234 22.41 -23.96 -29.12
N ARG A 235 23.41 -23.81 -28.25
CA ARG A 235 24.82 -23.65 -28.68
C ARG A 235 25.49 -24.95 -29.10
N ARG A 236 24.85 -26.10 -28.86
CA ARG A 236 25.39 -27.44 -29.16
C ARG A 236 24.72 -28.10 -30.37
N ALA A 237 23.70 -27.47 -30.95
CA ALA A 237 23.07 -27.86 -32.21
C ALA A 237 23.57 -26.94 -33.32
#